data_AF-A0AB34HQN6-F1
#
_entry.id   AF-A0AB34HQN6-F1
#
_cell.length_a   1.000
_cell.length_b   1.000
_cell.length_c   1.000
_cell.angle_alpha   90.00
_cell.angle_beta   90.00
_cell.angle_gamma   90.00
#
_symmetry.space_group_name_H-M   'P 1'
#
loop_
_entity.id
_entity.type
_entity.pdbx_description
1 polymer ?
#
loop_
_entity_poly.entity_id
_entity_poly.type
_entity_poly.pdbx_seq_one_letter_code
_entity_poly.pdbx_strand_id
1 'polypeptide(L)'
;MPTVHYEFPNGYNCDFGAERLKIPEGLFDPSNVKGLSGNTMLGVSHVVTTSVGMCDIDIRPGLYGSVIVAGGNTLIQSFTDRLNRELSQKTPPGTFQQMWISKQEYEEGGKQCVERKCP
;
A
#
# COMPACT_ATOMS: atom_id res chain seq x y z
N MET A 1 -1.65 13.90 17.32
CA MET A 1 -1.27 13.74 15.91
C MET A 1 -0.93 15.11 15.36
N PRO A 2 0.16 15.27 14.59
CA PRO A 2 0.52 16.57 14.05
C PRO A 2 -0.55 17.05 13.07
N THR A 3 -1.01 18.29 13.24
CA THR A 3 -1.87 18.98 12.28
C THR A 3 -1.02 19.52 11.14
N VAL A 4 -1.61 19.61 9.94
CA VAL A 4 -1.00 20.25 8.78
C VAL A 4 -1.91 21.38 8.35
N HIS A 5 -1.35 22.59 8.34
CA HIS A 5 -2.03 23.77 7.85
C HIS A 5 -2.25 23.68 6.35
N TYR A 6 -3.47 23.94 5.90
CA TYR A 6 -3.79 24.00 4.47
C TYR A 6 -4.61 25.25 4.15
N GLU A 7 -4.15 25.99 3.15
CA GLU A 7 -4.83 27.16 2.61
C GLU A 7 -5.45 26.83 1.26
N PHE A 8 -6.74 27.10 1.15
CA PHE A 8 -7.53 26.91 -0.05
C PHE A 8 -7.33 28.09 -1.02
N PRO A 9 -7.51 27.88 -2.34
CA PRO A 9 -7.34 28.95 -3.34
C PRO A 9 -8.26 30.18 -3.17
N ASN A 10 -9.28 30.08 -2.33
CA ASN A 10 -10.18 31.17 -1.98
C ASN A 10 -9.72 31.97 -0.73
N GLY A 11 -8.55 31.67 -0.17
CA GLY A 11 -8.00 32.28 1.04
C GLY A 11 -8.57 31.73 2.36
N TYR A 12 -9.47 30.74 2.30
CA TYR A 12 -9.88 29.99 3.50
C TYR A 12 -8.73 29.10 3.96
N ASN A 13 -8.49 28.95 5.25
CA ASN A 13 -7.48 28.04 5.77
C ASN A 13 -8.01 27.23 6.95
N CYS A 14 -7.49 26.02 7.11
CA CYS A 14 -7.88 25.12 8.18
C CYS A 14 -6.70 24.21 8.53
N ASP A 15 -6.56 23.90 9.82
CA ASP A 15 -5.57 22.95 10.31
C ASP A 15 -6.16 21.54 10.27
N PHE A 16 -5.57 20.70 9.44
CA PHE A 16 -6.04 19.34 9.26
C PHE A 16 -5.23 18.34 10.10
N GLY A 17 -5.88 17.62 11.01
CA GLY A 17 -5.31 16.63 11.92
C GLY A 17 -5.59 15.19 11.50
N ALA A 18 -6.41 14.49 12.30
CA ALA A 18 -6.62 13.05 12.20
C ALA A 18 -7.42 12.62 10.96
N GLU A 19 -8.30 13.49 10.46
CA GLU A 19 -9.13 13.28 9.29
C GLU A 19 -8.31 13.04 8.01
N ARG A 20 -7.08 13.58 7.94
CA ARG A 20 -6.12 13.30 6.86
C ARG A 20 -5.73 11.83 6.78
N LEU A 21 -5.77 11.11 7.91
CA LEU A 21 -5.43 9.69 7.99
C LEU A 21 -6.68 8.81 8.00
N LYS A 22 -7.83 9.33 8.45
CA LYS A 22 -9.07 8.57 8.54
C LYS A 22 -9.62 8.16 7.17
N ILE A 23 -9.50 9.04 6.18
CA ILE A 23 -9.93 8.76 4.80
C ILE A 23 -9.08 7.62 4.18
N PRO A 24 -7.74 7.69 4.16
CA PRO A 24 -6.93 6.61 3.60
C PRO A 24 -6.99 5.31 4.42
N GLU A 25 -7.35 5.35 5.71
CA GLU A 25 -7.50 4.12 6.50
C GLU A 25 -8.61 3.20 5.95
N GLY A 26 -9.62 3.76 5.27
CA GLY A 26 -10.66 2.96 4.62
C GLY A 26 -10.13 1.98 3.55
N LEU A 27 -8.94 2.22 2.99
CA LEU A 27 -8.29 1.30 2.05
C LEU A 27 -7.71 0.05 2.74
N PHE A 28 -7.21 0.21 3.96
CA PHE A 28 -6.59 -0.87 4.73
C PHE A 28 -7.60 -1.59 5.61
N ASP A 29 -8.53 -0.83 6.19
CA ASP A 29 -9.62 -1.33 7.02
C ASP A 29 -10.96 -0.83 6.47
N PRO A 30 -11.61 -1.65 5.62
CA PRO A 30 -12.91 -1.36 5.02
C PRO A 30 -14.01 -1.08 6.05
N SER A 31 -13.88 -1.55 7.29
CA SER A 31 -14.88 -1.34 8.35
C SER A 31 -15.04 0.13 8.75
N ASN A 32 -14.01 0.96 8.48
CA ASN A 32 -14.03 2.39 8.76
C ASN A 32 -14.86 3.20 7.76
N VAL A 33 -15.27 2.62 6.63
CA VAL A 33 -16.04 3.31 5.60
C VAL A 33 -17.54 3.12 5.85
N LYS A 34 -18.17 4.15 6.45
CA LYS A 34 -19.61 4.17 6.70
C LYS A 34 -20.39 4.19 5.37
N GLY A 35 -21.39 3.31 5.25
CA GLY A 35 -22.31 3.28 4.10
C GLY A 35 -22.05 2.18 3.08
N LEU A 36 -20.97 1.40 3.23
CA LEU A 36 -20.70 0.22 2.42
C LEU A 36 -21.19 -1.04 3.17
N SER A 37 -22.47 -1.36 3.00
CA SER A 37 -23.04 -2.63 3.47
C SER A 37 -22.75 -3.73 2.45
N GLY A 38 -21.60 -4.39 2.60
CA GLY A 38 -21.24 -5.56 1.79
C GLY A 38 -20.05 -6.32 2.36
N ASN A 39 -20.24 -7.60 2.70
CA ASN A 39 -19.21 -8.48 3.28
C ASN A 39 -18.07 -8.84 2.30
N THR A 40 -18.06 -8.29 1.09
CA THR A 40 -17.11 -8.65 0.03
C THR A 40 -15.88 -7.73 -0.03
N MET A 41 -15.90 -6.59 0.67
CA MET A 41 -14.77 -5.66 0.65
C MET A 41 -13.64 -6.14 1.55
N LEU A 42 -12.49 -6.35 0.94
CA LEU A 42 -11.24 -6.69 1.61
C LEU A 42 -10.30 -5.49 1.54
N GLY A 43 -9.58 -5.23 2.64
CA GLY A 43 -8.53 -4.21 2.63
C GLY A 43 -7.39 -4.60 1.70
N VAL A 44 -6.62 -3.63 1.21
CA VAL A 44 -5.54 -3.85 0.21
C VAL A 44 -4.60 -4.99 0.61
N SER A 45 -4.14 -4.99 1.86
CA SER A 45 -3.29 -6.04 2.41
C SER A 45 -3.93 -7.42 2.38
N HIS A 46 -5.22 -7.51 2.69
CA HIS A 46 -5.94 -8.77 2.68
C HIS A 46 -6.12 -9.30 1.24
N VAL A 47 -6.46 -8.41 0.30
CA VAL A 47 -6.53 -8.74 -1.14
C VAL A 47 -5.22 -9.36 -1.62
N VAL A 48 -4.08 -8.70 -1.35
CA VAL A 48 -2.76 -9.22 -1.77
C VAL A 48 -2.49 -10.60 -1.18
N THR A 49 -2.70 -10.79 0.13
CA THR A 49 -2.44 -12.08 0.76
C THR A 49 -3.37 -13.19 0.29
N THR A 50 -4.64 -12.87 0.01
CA THR A 50 -5.59 -13.82 -0.55
C THR A 50 -5.19 -14.21 -1.97
N SER A 51 -4.83 -13.25 -2.82
CA SER A 51 -4.36 -13.51 -4.19
C SER A 51 -3.10 -14.37 -4.20
N VAL A 52 -2.10 -14.06 -3.38
CA VAL A 52 -0.87 -14.87 -3.28
C VAL A 52 -1.16 -16.23 -2.63
N GLY A 53 -2.13 -16.31 -1.71
CA GLY A 53 -2.58 -17.56 -1.10
C GLY A 53 -3.28 -18.53 -2.07
N MET A 54 -3.86 -18.00 -3.15
CA MET A 54 -4.43 -18.82 -4.24
C MET A 54 -3.35 -19.36 -5.20
N CYS A 55 -2.13 -18.84 -5.15
CA CYS A 55 -0.99 -19.32 -5.92
C CYS A 55 -0.32 -20.55 -5.28
N ASP A 56 0.43 -21.31 -6.08
CA ASP A 56 1.23 -22.44 -5.61
C ASP A 56 2.25 -22.03 -4.56
N ILE A 57 2.46 -22.90 -3.57
CA ILE A 57 3.28 -22.61 -2.39
C ILE A 57 4.73 -22.25 -2.75
N ASP A 58 5.25 -22.79 -3.84
CA ASP A 58 6.63 -22.61 -4.28
C ASP A 58 6.89 -21.21 -4.87
N ILE A 59 5.87 -20.55 -5.43
CA ILE A 59 6.01 -19.21 -6.04
C ILE A 59 5.66 -18.07 -5.07
N ARG A 60 4.95 -18.36 -3.97
CA ARG A 60 4.58 -17.34 -2.96
C ARG A 60 5.79 -16.55 -2.44
N PRO A 61 6.95 -17.18 -2.17
CA PRO A 61 8.14 -16.46 -1.77
C PRO A 61 8.60 -15.39 -2.76
N GLY A 62 8.66 -15.75 -4.04
CA GLY A 62 9.02 -14.81 -5.11
C GLY A 62 8.04 -13.65 -5.17
N LEU A 63 6.74 -13.95 -5.15
CA LEU A 63 5.68 -12.95 -5.24
C LEU A 63 5.71 -11.93 -4.08
N TYR A 64 5.95 -12.38 -2.86
CA TYR A 64 6.08 -11.48 -1.71
C TYR A 64 7.37 -10.65 -1.75
N GLY A 65 8.43 -11.16 -2.38
CA GLY A 65 9.68 -10.42 -2.56
C GLY A 65 9.59 -9.33 -3.64
N SER A 66 8.76 -9.56 -4.66
CA SER A 66 8.65 -8.71 -5.86
C SER A 66 7.35 -7.90 -5.92
N VAL A 67 7.02 -7.16 -4.86
CA VAL A 67 5.79 -6.34 -4.82
C VAL A 67 6.07 -4.95 -5.42
N ILE A 68 5.36 -4.63 -6.49
CA ILE A 68 5.39 -3.32 -7.14
C ILE A 68 4.10 -2.58 -6.82
N VAL A 69 4.24 -1.34 -6.38
CA VAL A 69 3.12 -0.48 -5.99
C VAL A 69 2.95 0.61 -7.04
N ALA A 70 1.80 0.64 -7.71
CA ALA A 70 1.50 1.60 -8.78
C ALA A 70 0.13 2.25 -8.60
N GLY A 71 0.02 3.54 -8.92
CA GLY A 71 -1.24 4.30 -8.90
C GLY A 71 -1.14 5.67 -8.22
N GLY A 72 -2.24 6.42 -8.18
CA GLY A 72 -2.31 7.72 -7.49
C GLY A 72 -2.46 7.58 -5.98
N ASN A 73 -3.28 6.62 -5.51
CA ASN A 73 -3.51 6.37 -4.08
C ASN A 73 -2.25 5.88 -3.34
N THR A 74 -1.26 5.38 -4.07
CA THR A 74 0.00 4.92 -3.49
C THR A 74 0.91 6.08 -3.07
N LEU A 75 0.59 7.30 -3.50
CA LEU A 75 1.26 8.54 -3.08
C LEU A 75 0.76 9.05 -1.73
N ILE A 76 -0.19 8.37 -1.09
CA ILE A 76 -0.58 8.64 0.29
C ILE A 76 0.64 8.41 1.18
N GLN A 77 0.85 9.34 2.11
CA GLN A 77 2.00 9.32 3.01
C GLN A 77 2.09 7.98 3.75
N SER A 78 3.27 7.35 3.69
CA SER A 78 3.57 6.06 4.33
C SER A 78 2.69 4.88 3.89
N PHE A 79 2.06 4.97 2.72
CA PHE A 79 1.29 3.85 2.14
C PHE A 79 2.16 2.60 1.96
N THR A 80 3.33 2.80 1.36
CA THR A 80 4.35 1.78 1.12
C THR A 80 4.80 1.10 2.42
N ASP A 81 5.17 1.90 3.43
CA ASP A 81 5.60 1.39 4.75
C ASP A 81 4.49 0.60 5.45
N ARG A 82 3.25 1.09 5.38
CA ARG A 82 2.09 0.43 5.97
C ARG A 82 1.82 -0.92 5.30
N LEU A 83 1.79 -0.94 3.98
CA LEU A 83 1.59 -2.16 3.21
C LEU A 83 2.72 -3.16 3.50
N ASN A 84 3.97 -2.68 3.60
CA ASN A 84 5.13 -3.52 3.91
C ASN A 84 4.99 -4.21 5.27
N ARG A 85 4.64 -3.42 6.28
CA ARG A 85 4.43 -3.91 7.65
C ARG A 85 3.36 -4.98 7.70
N GLU A 86 2.23 -4.76 7.02
CA GLU A 86 1.13 -5.75 7.03
C GLU A 86 1.45 -7.03 6.25
N LEU A 87 2.11 -6.92 5.10
CA LEU A 87 2.54 -8.09 4.33
C LEU A 87 3.60 -8.90 5.08
N SER A 88 4.56 -8.22 5.71
CA SER A 88 5.58 -8.84 6.55
C SER A 88 4.98 -9.60 7.74
N GLN A 89 3.92 -9.06 8.36
CA GLN A 89 3.22 -9.71 9.47
C GLN A 89 2.43 -10.96 9.04
N LYS A 90 1.94 -10.98 7.79
CA LYS A 90 1.14 -12.09 7.25
C LYS A 90 1.97 -13.15 6.52
N THR A 91 3.25 -12.92 6.32
CA THR A 91 4.17 -13.82 5.60
C THR A 91 5.07 -14.57 6.60
N PRO A 92 5.38 -15.86 6.39
CA PRO A 92 6.32 -16.59 7.23
C PRO A 92 7.70 -15.90 7.29
N PRO A 93 8.36 -15.83 8.47
CA PRO A 93 9.66 -15.21 8.61
C PRO A 93 10.72 -15.97 7.77
N GLY A 94 11.54 -15.21 7.02
CA GLY A 94 12.61 -15.75 6.16
C GLY A 94 12.31 -15.78 4.65
N THR A 95 11.07 -15.50 4.26
CA THR A 95 10.61 -15.54 2.87
C THR A 95 10.60 -14.15 2.19
N PHE A 96 10.63 -13.08 2.98
CA PHE A 96 10.49 -11.72 2.49
C PHE A 96 11.86 -11.13 2.13
N GLN A 97 12.27 -11.26 0.86
CA GLN A 97 13.36 -10.44 0.33
C GLN A 97 12.79 -9.13 -0.20
N GLN A 98 13.04 -8.03 0.51
CA GLN A 98 12.48 -6.72 0.21
C GLN A 98 13.05 -6.17 -1.11
N MET A 99 12.40 -6.43 -2.26
CA MET A 99 12.75 -5.86 -3.56
C MET A 99 11.65 -4.94 -4.09
N TRP A 100 11.41 -3.87 -3.35
CA TRP A 100 10.43 -2.85 -3.71
C TRP A 100 11.02 -1.97 -4.81
N ILE A 101 10.19 -1.61 -5.80
CA ILE A 101 10.53 -0.60 -6.79
C ILE A 101 9.58 0.56 -6.56
N SER A 102 10.11 1.67 -6.06
CA SER A 102 9.34 2.90 -5.97
C SER A 102 9.02 3.45 -7.36
N LYS A 103 7.96 4.25 -7.48
CA LYS A 103 7.65 4.94 -8.74
C LYS A 103 8.84 5.78 -9.23
N GLN A 104 9.55 6.44 -8.31
CA GLN A 104 10.74 7.23 -8.64
C GLN A 104 11.88 6.35 -9.18
N GLU A 105 12.17 5.21 -8.55
CA GLU A 105 13.14 4.24 -9.09
C GLU A 105 12.74 3.70 -10.46
N TYR A 106 11.44 3.51 -10.72
CA TYR A 106 10.95 3.07 -12.02
C TYR A 106 11.07 4.18 -13.09
N GLU A 107 10.82 5.44 -12.72
CA GLU A 107 10.98 6.58 -13.61
C GLU A 107 12.45 6.84 -13.96
N GLU A 108 13.38 6.60 -13.03
CA GLU A 108 14.83 6.75 -13.24
C GLU A 108 15.47 5.52 -13.93
N GLY A 109 15.09 4.31 -13.52
CA GLY A 109 15.69 3.05 -13.98
C GLY A 109 14.97 2.38 -15.16
N GLY A 110 13.77 2.84 -15.51
CA GLY A 110 12.95 2.27 -16.56
C GLY A 110 12.60 0.79 -16.33
N LYS A 111 12.24 0.06 -17.39
CA LYS A 111 11.86 -1.37 -17.29
C LYS A 111 12.99 -2.27 -16.74
N GLN A 112 14.25 -1.84 -16.82
CA GLN A 112 15.41 -2.64 -16.40
C GLN A 112 15.46 -2.85 -14.87
N CYS A 113 14.89 -1.94 -14.07
CA CYS A 113 14.82 -2.14 -12.62
C CYS A 113 13.84 -3.27 -12.24
N VAL A 114 12.83 -3.54 -13.08
CA VAL A 114 11.90 -4.66 -12.92
C VAL A 114 12.59 -5.97 -13.25
N GLU A 115 13.27 -6.06 -14.39
CA GLU A 115 14.00 -7.29 -14.79
C GLU A 115 15.11 -7.68 -13.80
N ARG A 116 15.72 -6.69 -13.11
CA ARG A 116 16.74 -6.97 -12.08
C ARG A 116 16.16 -7.47 -10.75
N LYS A 117 14.95 -7.05 -10.39
CA LYS A 117 14.32 -7.35 -9.09
C LYS A 117 13.22 -8.43 -9.19
N CYS A 118 12.80 -8.78 -10.40
CA CYS A 118 11.84 -9.85 -10.70
C CYS A 118 12.42 -10.77 -11.80
N PRO A 119 13.18 -11.82 -11.44
CA PRO A 119 13.70 -12.81 -12.41
C PRO A 119 12.59 -13.71 -12.99
#